data_AF-A0AAW2AFG6-F1
#
_entry.id   AF-A0AAW2AFG6-F1
#
_cell.length_a   1.000
_cell.length_b   1.000
_cell.length_c   1.000
_cell.angle_alpha   90.00
_cell.angle_beta   90.00
_cell.angle_gamma   90.00
#
_symmetry.space_group_name_H-M   'P 1'
#
loop_
_entity.id
_entity.type
_entity.pdbx_description
1 polymer ?
#
loop_
_entity_poly.entity_id
_entity_poly.type
_entity_poly.pdbx_seq_one_letter_code
_entity_poly.pdbx_strand_id
1 'polypeptide(L)'
;MLDSQGTAGVRGSKGFTYGEHYWEIEFLEPPYGSSVMVGVGTQNALLHTGDQRYINLIGFDSQSWGLSYKGFIWHNGRSQKYTEPFYERNTIIGILLDLSAGTLTFFQNGVNLGVAFTGLEQVSKALFPLVSSTAPETELQLGLRSQRISSLQEQCIHIITQSLSHCRHAHKLPLPTSLLCQIHSHAHL
;
A
#
# COMPACT_ATOMS: atom_id res chain seq x y z
N MET A 1 -29.04 -13.02 6.04
CA MET A 1 -28.09 -11.91 6.26
C MET A 1 -26.72 -12.57 6.44
N LEU A 2 -25.73 -12.19 5.64
CA LEU A 2 -24.36 -12.63 5.84
C LEU A 2 -23.77 -11.81 6.98
N ASP A 3 -23.58 -12.43 8.14
CA ASP A 3 -22.96 -11.77 9.29
C ASP A 3 -21.44 -11.78 9.13
N SER A 4 -20.81 -10.63 9.29
CA SER A 4 -19.35 -10.54 9.35
C SER A 4 -18.83 -11.26 10.59
N GLN A 5 -17.70 -11.97 10.46
CA GLN A 5 -17.04 -12.69 11.55
C GLN A 5 -15.69 -12.07 11.93
N GLY A 6 -15.31 -10.94 11.32
CA GLY A 6 -14.04 -10.26 11.62
C GLY A 6 -13.61 -9.28 10.54
N THR A 7 -12.33 -8.86 10.58
CA THR A 7 -11.72 -8.04 9.53
C THR A 7 -11.01 -8.92 8.49
N ALA A 8 -11.36 -8.74 7.22
CA ALA A 8 -10.65 -9.33 6.08
C ALA A 8 -9.82 -8.26 5.36
N GLY A 9 -8.62 -8.63 4.93
CA GLY A 9 -7.69 -7.80 4.18
C GLY A 9 -7.23 -8.49 2.90
N VAL A 10 -7.02 -7.69 1.86
CA VAL A 10 -6.48 -8.15 0.58
C VAL A 10 -5.23 -7.36 0.26
N ARG A 11 -4.21 -8.05 -0.26
CA ARG A 11 -2.95 -7.47 -0.71
C ARG A 11 -2.78 -7.60 -2.20
N GLY A 12 -2.28 -6.55 -2.83
CA GLY A 12 -1.86 -6.58 -4.23
C GLY A 12 -0.77 -7.63 -4.46
N SER A 13 -0.68 -8.16 -5.68
CA SER A 13 0.29 -9.20 -6.03
C SER A 13 1.70 -8.67 -6.28
N LYS A 14 1.85 -7.35 -6.52
CA LYS A 14 3.13 -6.71 -6.82
C LYS A 14 3.54 -5.77 -5.69
N GLY A 15 4.73 -5.99 -5.16
CA GLY A 15 5.38 -5.09 -4.21
C GLY A 15 6.20 -4.03 -4.93
N PHE A 16 6.16 -2.81 -4.41
CA PHE A 16 6.91 -1.67 -4.91
C PHE A 16 8.13 -1.41 -4.05
N THR A 17 9.26 -1.13 -4.68
CA THR A 17 10.57 -0.95 -4.03
C THR A 17 11.30 0.30 -4.48
N TYR A 18 10.86 0.95 -5.55
CA TYR A 18 11.39 2.22 -6.06
C TYR A 18 10.34 2.94 -6.90
N GLY A 19 10.59 4.22 -7.17
CA GLY A 19 9.76 5.06 -8.04
C GLY A 19 8.45 5.49 -7.39
N GLU A 20 7.60 6.09 -8.21
CA GLU A 20 6.30 6.62 -7.82
C GLU A 20 5.19 5.75 -8.40
N HIS A 21 4.25 5.34 -7.55
CA HIS A 21 3.13 4.48 -7.92
C HIS A 21 1.84 5.15 -7.50
N TYR A 22 0.91 5.29 -8.45
CA TYR A 22 -0.42 5.80 -8.19
C TYR A 22 -1.46 4.74 -8.56
N TRP A 23 -2.43 4.53 -7.68
CA TRP A 23 -3.61 3.73 -8.01
C TRP A 23 -4.85 4.27 -7.30
N GLU A 24 -6.01 3.94 -7.86
CA GLU A 24 -7.30 4.34 -7.32
C GLU A 24 -8.06 3.13 -6.78
N ILE A 25 -8.72 3.32 -5.64
CA ILE A 25 -9.72 2.40 -5.10
C ILE A 25 -11.06 3.13 -5.09
N GLU A 26 -12.00 2.62 -5.86
CA GLU A 26 -13.37 3.11 -5.92
C GLU A 26 -14.25 2.29 -4.98
N PHE A 27 -14.99 3.00 -4.13
CA PHE A 27 -15.98 2.45 -3.22
C PHE A 27 -17.32 2.39 -3.96
N LEU A 28 -17.67 1.22 -4.52
CA LEU A 28 -18.87 1.06 -5.36
C LEU A 28 -20.17 1.22 -4.57
N GLU A 29 -20.08 1.03 -3.25
CA GLU A 29 -21.14 1.26 -2.26
C GLU A 29 -20.61 2.17 -1.14
N PRO A 30 -21.49 2.94 -0.47
CA PRO A 30 -21.15 3.65 0.75
C PRO A 30 -20.44 2.75 1.77
N PRO A 31 -19.21 3.07 2.21
CA PRO A 31 -18.55 2.28 3.23
C PRO A 31 -19.31 2.36 4.56
N TYR A 32 -19.42 1.23 5.24
CA TYR A 32 -20.13 1.12 6.52
C TYR A 32 -19.42 0.16 7.47
N GLY A 33 -20.00 -0.05 8.65
CA GLY A 33 -19.45 -0.94 9.68
C GLY A 33 -18.39 -0.29 10.56
N SER A 34 -17.50 -1.10 11.14
CA SER A 34 -16.49 -0.61 12.09
C SER A 34 -15.26 -0.03 11.40
N SER A 35 -14.82 -0.67 10.31
CA SER A 35 -13.57 -0.38 9.61
C SER A 35 -13.64 -0.81 8.15
N VAL A 36 -13.36 0.13 7.26
CA VAL A 36 -13.00 -0.09 5.85
C VAL A 36 -11.81 0.81 5.58
N MET A 37 -10.73 0.27 5.03
CA MET A 37 -9.45 0.97 4.92
C MET A 37 -8.75 0.67 3.60
N VAL A 38 -7.98 1.64 3.13
CA VAL A 38 -7.05 1.52 1.99
C VAL A 38 -5.66 1.96 2.43
N GLY A 39 -4.61 1.43 1.82
CA GLY A 39 -3.25 1.83 2.16
C GLY A 39 -2.18 0.95 1.55
N VAL A 40 -1.07 0.84 2.25
CA VAL A 40 0.07 0.00 1.88
C VAL A 40 0.58 -0.81 3.06
N GLY A 41 1.25 -1.91 2.79
CA GLY A 41 1.98 -2.63 3.82
C GLY A 41 2.99 -3.61 3.26
N THR A 42 3.83 -4.13 4.14
CA THR A 42 4.88 -5.07 3.75
C THR A 42 4.30 -6.46 3.48
N GLN A 43 5.15 -7.38 3.02
CA GLN A 43 4.80 -8.79 2.91
C GLN A 43 4.37 -9.45 4.24
N ASN A 44 4.67 -8.82 5.38
CA ASN A 44 4.31 -9.29 6.73
C ASN A 44 3.06 -8.60 7.29
N ALA A 45 2.41 -7.70 6.54
CA ALA A 45 1.17 -7.07 6.99
C ALA A 45 0.09 -8.13 7.24
N LEU A 46 -0.65 -7.98 8.34
CA LEU A 46 -1.76 -8.85 8.68
C LEU A 46 -2.89 -8.69 7.66
N LEU A 47 -3.43 -9.82 7.17
CA LEU A 47 -4.54 -9.86 6.20
C LEU A 47 -5.84 -10.41 6.78
N HIS A 48 -5.80 -10.93 8.00
CA HIS A 48 -6.97 -11.34 8.75
C HIS A 48 -6.64 -11.21 10.23
N THR A 49 -7.64 -10.85 11.02
CA THR A 49 -7.64 -11.16 12.44
C THR A 49 -8.54 -12.36 12.63
N GLY A 50 -8.12 -13.32 13.48
CA GLY A 50 -8.97 -14.48 13.80
C GLY A 50 -10.38 -14.07 14.27
N ASP A 51 -11.26 -15.07 14.35
CA ASP A 51 -12.70 -14.88 14.52
C ASP A 51 -13.06 -13.88 15.64
N GLN A 52 -14.10 -13.08 15.39
CA GLN A 52 -14.72 -12.11 16.29
C GLN A 52 -13.86 -10.88 16.65
N ARG A 53 -12.84 -10.55 15.84
CA ARG A 53 -12.07 -9.29 15.99
C ARG A 53 -12.39 -8.30 14.87
N TYR A 54 -12.92 -7.15 15.27
CA TYR A 54 -13.24 -6.02 14.39
C TYR A 54 -12.27 -4.88 14.66
N ILE A 55 -11.16 -4.86 13.94
CA ILE A 55 -10.10 -3.86 14.13
C ILE A 55 -9.77 -3.12 12.83
N ASN A 56 -9.16 -1.95 12.97
CA ASN A 56 -8.43 -1.31 11.89
C ASN A 56 -7.19 -2.16 11.58
N LEU A 57 -7.32 -3.06 10.62
CA LEU A 57 -6.28 -4.05 10.29
C LEU A 57 -5.03 -3.36 9.73
N ILE A 58 -5.23 -2.43 8.79
CA ILE A 58 -4.14 -1.63 8.21
C ILE A 58 -3.71 -0.57 9.24
N GLY A 59 -2.43 -0.59 9.60
CA GLY A 59 -1.85 0.29 10.61
C GLY A 59 -1.98 -0.20 12.04
N PHE A 60 -2.52 -1.41 12.27
CA PHE A 60 -2.57 -2.04 13.60
C PHE A 60 -1.17 -2.21 14.20
N ASP A 61 -0.20 -2.58 13.36
CA ASP A 61 1.20 -2.75 13.72
C ASP A 61 2.11 -1.88 12.81
N SER A 62 3.42 -2.09 12.94
CA SER A 62 4.43 -1.37 12.15
C SER A 62 4.57 -1.87 10.71
N GLN A 63 3.82 -2.89 10.29
CA GLN A 63 3.96 -3.50 8.96
C GLN A 63 3.04 -2.87 7.91
N SER A 64 2.19 -1.91 8.28
CA SER A 64 1.26 -1.27 7.34
C SER A 64 0.90 0.18 7.71
N TRP A 65 0.40 0.92 6.72
CA TRP A 65 0.00 2.33 6.79
C TRP A 65 -1.31 2.48 6.03
N GLY A 66 -2.34 3.05 6.65
CA GLY A 66 -3.67 3.07 6.02
C GLY A 66 -4.53 4.27 6.38
N LEU A 67 -5.46 4.58 5.49
CA LEU A 67 -6.54 5.54 5.66
C LEU A 67 -7.86 4.78 5.87
N SER A 68 -8.56 5.10 6.95
CA SER A 68 -9.92 4.66 7.23
C SER A 68 -10.94 5.56 6.53
N TYR A 69 -12.07 5.00 6.10
CA TYR A 69 -13.22 5.77 5.61
C TYR A 69 -13.77 6.80 6.60
N LYS A 70 -13.43 6.66 7.89
CA LYS A 70 -13.72 7.65 8.95
C LYS A 70 -12.79 8.88 8.92
N GLY A 71 -11.86 8.95 7.97
CA GLY A 71 -10.94 10.08 7.79
C GLY A 71 -9.70 10.07 8.70
N PHE A 72 -9.40 8.92 9.32
CA PHE A 72 -8.22 8.75 10.17
C PHE A 72 -7.15 7.92 9.46
N ILE A 73 -5.90 8.35 9.58
CA ILE A 73 -4.74 7.56 9.16
C ILE A 73 -4.21 6.74 10.35
N TRP A 74 -3.72 5.53 10.08
CA TRP A 74 -3.28 4.56 11.07
C TRP A 74 -1.91 3.98 10.71
N HIS A 75 -1.04 3.90 11.72
CA HIS A 75 0.25 3.21 11.64
C HIS A 75 0.75 2.88 13.05
N ASN A 76 1.31 1.68 13.26
CA ASN A 76 1.92 1.26 14.52
C ASN A 76 0.98 1.42 15.74
N GLY A 77 -0.30 1.09 15.55
CA GLY A 77 -1.34 1.19 16.57
C GLY A 77 -1.75 2.61 16.94
N ARG A 78 -1.24 3.63 16.23
CA ARG A 78 -1.55 5.04 16.45
C ARG A 78 -2.43 5.56 15.33
N SER A 79 -3.32 6.49 15.68
CA SER A 79 -4.24 7.12 14.74
C SER A 79 -4.18 8.64 14.81
N GLN A 80 -4.38 9.30 13.68
CA GLN A 80 -4.50 10.74 13.59
C GLN A 80 -5.61 11.12 12.61
N LYS A 81 -6.40 12.15 12.94
CA LYS A 81 -7.39 12.74 12.01
C LYS A 81 -6.64 13.39 10.85
N TYR A 82 -7.02 13.06 9.63
CA TYR A 82 -6.30 13.46 8.42
C TYR A 82 -7.22 14.12 7.38
N THR A 83 -8.43 13.58 7.19
CA THR A 83 -9.45 14.16 6.31
C THR A 83 -10.84 14.01 6.92
N GLU A 84 -11.85 14.62 6.32
CA GLU A 84 -13.24 14.32 6.66
C GLU A 84 -13.62 12.89 6.24
N PRO A 85 -14.54 12.23 6.96
CA PRO A 85 -15.02 10.92 6.56
C PRO A 85 -15.66 10.98 5.18
N PHE A 86 -15.62 9.87 4.47
CA PHE A 86 -16.27 9.72 3.18
C PHE A 86 -17.27 8.57 3.22
N TYR A 87 -18.52 8.88 2.89
CA TYR A 87 -19.66 7.97 2.96
C TYR A 87 -20.43 7.91 1.64
N GLU A 88 -20.00 8.66 0.63
CA GLU A 88 -20.65 8.70 -0.66
C GLU A 88 -20.32 7.45 -1.48
N ARG A 89 -21.35 6.97 -2.18
CA ARG A 89 -21.19 5.96 -3.25
C ARG A 89 -20.25 6.49 -4.33
N ASN A 90 -19.47 5.59 -4.93
CA ASN A 90 -18.49 5.88 -5.98
C ASN A 90 -17.43 6.89 -5.53
N THR A 91 -17.15 6.96 -4.22
CA THR A 91 -15.98 7.72 -3.74
C THR A 91 -14.72 7.05 -4.26
N ILE A 92 -13.86 7.85 -4.88
CA ILE A 92 -12.56 7.39 -5.39
C ILE A 92 -11.48 7.87 -4.43
N ILE A 93 -10.74 6.92 -3.84
CA ILE A 93 -9.53 7.22 -3.09
C ILE A 93 -8.33 6.91 -3.96
N GLY A 94 -7.60 7.96 -4.35
CA GLY A 94 -6.30 7.84 -5.00
C GLY A 94 -5.20 7.65 -3.95
N ILE A 95 -4.25 6.78 -4.24
CA ILE A 95 -3.11 6.49 -3.37
C ILE A 95 -1.84 6.73 -4.18
N LEU A 96 -1.05 7.72 -3.77
CA LEU A 96 0.27 8.00 -4.32
C LEU A 96 1.34 7.54 -3.32
N LEU A 97 2.05 6.48 -3.68
CA LEU A 97 3.26 6.02 -3.00
C LEU A 97 4.48 6.52 -3.75
N ASP A 98 5.19 7.49 -3.19
CA ASP A 98 6.46 7.99 -3.71
C ASP A 98 7.60 7.40 -2.87
N LEU A 99 8.28 6.38 -3.39
CA LEU A 99 9.39 5.72 -2.69
C LEU A 99 10.70 6.49 -2.80
N SER A 100 10.78 7.46 -3.72
CA SER A 100 11.95 8.32 -3.89
C SER A 100 11.95 9.46 -2.88
N ALA A 101 10.78 10.07 -2.64
CA ALA A 101 10.56 11.04 -1.57
C ALA A 101 10.21 10.38 -0.22
N GLY A 102 9.84 9.10 -0.22
CA GLY A 102 9.48 8.37 0.99
C GLY A 102 8.14 8.75 1.58
N THR A 103 7.15 9.08 0.73
CA THR A 103 5.85 9.60 1.17
C THR A 103 4.68 8.75 0.69
N LEU A 104 3.59 8.77 1.47
CA LEU A 104 2.29 8.26 1.08
C LEU A 104 1.28 9.40 1.17
N THR A 105 0.60 9.67 0.05
CA THR A 105 -0.38 10.75 -0.09
C THR A 105 -1.70 10.16 -0.59
N PHE A 106 -2.81 10.61 -0.02
CA PHE A 106 -4.15 10.21 -0.45
C PHE A 106 -4.83 11.35 -1.21
N PHE A 107 -5.71 10.97 -2.13
CA PHE A 107 -6.57 11.86 -2.88
C PHE A 107 -8.01 11.40 -2.69
N GLN A 108 -8.96 12.32 -2.58
CA GLN A 108 -10.38 12.01 -2.59
C GLN A 108 -11.02 12.66 -3.80
N ASN A 109 -11.57 11.85 -4.70
CA ASN A 109 -12.18 12.31 -5.96
C ASN A 109 -11.25 13.26 -6.76
N GLY A 110 -9.97 12.91 -6.82
CA GLY A 110 -8.92 13.69 -7.50
C GLY A 110 -8.35 14.87 -6.70
N VAL A 111 -8.91 15.21 -5.54
CA VAL A 111 -8.41 16.29 -4.68
C VAL A 111 -7.31 15.76 -3.76
N ASN A 112 -6.13 16.37 -3.81
CA ASN A 112 -5.00 16.01 -2.94
C ASN A 112 -5.30 16.38 -1.48
N LEU A 113 -5.15 15.42 -0.56
CA LEU A 113 -5.40 15.60 0.88
C LEU A 113 -4.12 15.92 1.69
N GLY A 114 -2.97 16.07 1.04
CA GLY A 114 -1.67 16.31 1.66
C GLY A 114 -0.92 15.03 2.02
N VAL A 115 0.33 15.13 2.47
CA VAL A 115 1.11 13.94 2.82
C VAL A 115 0.56 13.31 4.11
N ALA A 116 0.18 12.03 4.05
CA ALA A 116 -0.30 11.28 5.21
C ALA A 116 0.84 10.67 6.02
N PHE A 117 1.85 10.13 5.33
CA PHE A 117 3.00 9.49 5.97
C PHE A 117 4.30 9.86 5.26
N THR A 118 5.38 9.90 6.03
CA THR A 118 6.76 10.12 5.59
C THR A 118 7.66 9.00 6.13
N GLY A 119 8.90 8.89 5.66
CA GLY A 119 9.86 7.90 6.15
C GLY A 119 9.73 6.53 5.49
N LEU A 120 8.97 6.41 4.39
CA LEU A 120 8.76 5.13 3.71
C LEU A 120 10.00 4.67 2.93
N GLU A 121 10.92 5.56 2.62
CA GLU A 121 12.24 5.25 2.03
C GLU A 121 13.12 4.41 2.95
N GLN A 122 12.86 4.45 4.26
CA GLN A 122 13.58 3.66 5.27
C GLN A 122 13.03 2.23 5.40
N VAL A 123 11.89 1.93 4.78
CA VAL A 123 11.31 0.59 4.78
C VAL A 123 12.09 -0.29 3.81
N SER A 124 12.91 -1.19 4.35
CA SER A 124 13.76 -2.09 3.55
C SER A 124 13.01 -3.22 2.81
N LYS A 125 11.70 -3.31 2.98
CA LYS A 125 10.83 -4.32 2.37
C LYS A 125 9.96 -3.68 1.28
N ALA A 126 9.58 -4.46 0.28
CA ALA A 126 8.61 -4.03 -0.71
C ALA A 126 7.27 -3.66 -0.04
N LEU A 127 6.66 -2.57 -0.51
CA LEU A 127 5.35 -2.11 -0.09
C LEU A 127 4.29 -2.50 -1.11
N PHE A 128 3.22 -3.12 -0.64
CA PHE A 128 2.14 -3.65 -1.45
C PHE A 128 0.87 -2.83 -1.20
N PRO A 129 0.05 -2.57 -2.22
CA PRO A 129 -1.31 -2.05 -2.01
C PRO A 129 -2.10 -2.96 -1.07
N LEU A 130 -2.82 -2.35 -0.13
CA LEU A 130 -3.69 -3.04 0.83
C LEU A 130 -5.08 -2.41 0.85
N VAL A 131 -6.09 -3.27 0.97
CA VAL A 131 -7.44 -2.89 1.34
C VAL A 131 -7.93 -3.81 2.46
N SER A 132 -8.79 -3.32 3.34
CA SER A 132 -9.42 -4.17 4.37
C SER A 132 -10.84 -3.72 4.65
N SER A 133 -11.70 -4.66 5.04
CA SER A 133 -13.07 -4.38 5.45
C SER A 133 -13.53 -5.31 6.57
N THR A 134 -14.37 -4.76 7.43
CA THR A 134 -15.18 -5.48 8.43
C THR A 134 -16.63 -5.62 7.99
N ALA A 135 -17.05 -4.88 6.96
CA ALA A 135 -18.42 -4.88 6.48
C ALA A 135 -18.64 -6.03 5.48
N PRO A 136 -19.71 -6.84 5.65
CA PRO A 136 -20.06 -7.85 4.65
C PRO A 136 -20.39 -7.17 3.32
N GLU A 137 -20.25 -7.89 2.20
CA GLU A 137 -20.64 -7.40 0.87
C GLU A 137 -19.95 -6.08 0.46
N THR A 138 -18.78 -5.78 1.04
CA THR A 138 -17.99 -4.62 0.62
C THR A 138 -17.43 -4.86 -0.77
N GLU A 139 -17.76 -3.99 -1.72
CA GLU A 139 -17.21 -4.02 -3.08
C GLU A 139 -16.28 -2.83 -3.30
N LEU A 140 -15.02 -3.14 -3.62
CA LEU A 140 -13.98 -2.17 -3.95
C LEU A 140 -13.43 -2.46 -5.33
N GLN A 141 -13.36 -1.44 -6.18
CA GLN A 141 -12.85 -1.57 -7.54
C GLN A 141 -11.48 -0.90 -7.67
N LEU A 142 -10.55 -1.60 -8.32
CA LEU A 142 -9.24 -1.05 -8.67
C LEU A 142 -9.35 -0.22 -9.95
N GLY A 143 -9.28 1.10 -9.80
CA GLY A 143 -9.40 2.08 -10.87
C GLY A 143 -8.10 2.34 -11.63
N LEU A 144 -7.85 3.62 -11.94
CA LEU A 144 -6.64 4.07 -12.65
C LEU A 144 -5.38 3.57 -11.93
N ARG A 145 -4.38 3.17 -12.71
CA ARG A 145 -3.05 2.78 -12.22
C ARG A 145 -1.99 3.42 -13.09
N SER A 146 -1.03 4.08 -12.48
CA SER A 146 0.14 4.62 -13.17
C SER A 146 1.39 4.46 -12.32
N GLN A 147 2.53 4.46 -12.99
CA GLN A 147 3.84 4.45 -12.35
C GLN A 147 4.71 5.47 -13.06
N ARG A 148 5.56 6.15 -12.30
CA ARG A 148 6.58 7.07 -12.81
C ARG A 148 7.95 6.69 -12.25
N ILE A 149 8.93 6.64 -13.15
CA ILE A 149 10.33 6.40 -12.83
C ILE A 149 11.06 7.70 -13.17
N SER A 150 11.35 8.47 -12.14
CA SER A 150 11.68 9.90 -12.26
C SER A 150 13.18 10.12 -12.43
N SER A 151 14.02 9.26 -11.85
CA SER A 151 15.47 9.45 -11.84
C SER A 151 16.21 8.44 -12.72
N LEU A 152 17.36 8.87 -13.29
CA LEU A 152 18.28 7.96 -14.00
C LEU A 152 18.70 6.79 -13.11
N GLN A 153 18.89 7.03 -11.81
CA GLN A 153 19.21 5.99 -10.84
C GLN A 153 18.09 4.93 -10.77
N GLU A 154 16.83 5.34 -10.66
CA GLU A 154 15.71 4.39 -10.67
C GLU A 154 15.58 3.67 -12.01
N GLN A 155 15.83 4.34 -13.13
CA GLN A 155 15.87 3.71 -14.46
C GLN A 155 16.99 2.66 -14.54
N CYS A 156 18.18 2.98 -14.05
CA CYS A 156 19.29 2.03 -13.95
C CYS A 156 18.90 0.83 -13.08
N ILE A 157 18.33 1.04 -11.90
CA ILE A 157 17.86 -0.04 -11.00
C ILE A 157 16.81 -0.90 -11.71
N HIS A 158 15.85 -0.29 -12.39
CA HIS A 158 14.81 -0.98 -13.14
C HIS A 158 15.40 -1.89 -14.22
N ILE A 159 16.26 -1.35 -15.08
CA ILE A 159 16.91 -2.09 -16.17
C ILE A 159 17.81 -3.20 -15.62
N ILE A 160 18.59 -2.92 -14.56
CA ILE A 160 19.45 -3.91 -13.92
C ILE A 160 18.61 -5.06 -13.35
N THR A 161 17.53 -4.75 -12.61
CA THR A 161 16.66 -5.77 -12.00
C THR A 161 16.02 -6.66 -13.07
N GLN A 162 15.51 -6.08 -14.16
CA GLN A 162 14.94 -6.84 -15.29
C GLN A 162 15.96 -7.70 -16.02
N SER A 163 17.18 -7.20 -16.19
CA SER A 163 18.27 -7.94 -16.85
C SER A 163 18.77 -9.09 -15.97
N LEU A 164 18.79 -8.89 -14.64
CA LEU A 164 19.31 -9.86 -13.69
C LEU A 164 18.29 -10.92 -13.26
N SER A 165 16.99 -10.68 -13.36
CA SER A 165 15.96 -11.71 -13.10
C SER A 165 16.10 -12.92 -14.04
N HIS A 166 16.74 -12.73 -15.21
CA HIS A 166 17.07 -13.81 -16.15
C HIS A 166 18.44 -14.47 -15.88
N CYS A 167 19.28 -13.87 -15.03
CA CYS A 167 20.64 -14.33 -14.73
C CYS A 167 20.72 -15.04 -13.38
N ARG A 168 20.75 -16.37 -13.40
CA ARG A 168 20.83 -17.26 -12.21
C ARG A 168 22.06 -17.04 -11.31
N HIS A 169 23.01 -16.19 -11.68
CA HIS A 169 24.29 -15.96 -10.98
C HIS A 169 24.55 -14.49 -10.63
N ALA A 170 23.51 -13.67 -10.47
CA ALA A 170 23.64 -12.24 -10.13
C ALA A 170 24.54 -11.98 -8.90
N HIS A 171 24.58 -12.90 -7.94
CA HIS A 171 25.44 -12.87 -6.74
C HIS A 171 26.96 -12.99 -7.03
N LYS A 172 27.37 -13.32 -8.25
CA LYS A 172 28.78 -13.37 -8.66
C LYS A 172 29.27 -12.08 -9.31
N LEU A 173 28.38 -11.11 -9.53
CA LEU A 173 28.77 -9.83 -10.14
C LEU A 173 29.47 -8.96 -9.07
N PRO A 174 30.55 -8.25 -9.44
CA PRO A 174 31.28 -7.36 -8.52
C PRO A 174 30.50 -6.05 -8.32
N LEU A 175 29.27 -6.16 -7.84
CA LEU A 175 28.40 -5.02 -7.58
C LEU A 175 28.58 -4.53 -6.15
N PRO A 176 28.47 -3.21 -5.90
CA PRO A 176 28.41 -2.67 -4.55
C PRO A 176 27.33 -3.34 -3.71
N THR A 177 27.60 -3.56 -2.42
CA THR A 177 26.68 -4.26 -1.51
C THR A 177 25.31 -3.62 -1.43
N SER A 178 25.23 -2.29 -1.54
CA SER A 178 23.97 -1.54 -1.60
C SER A 178 23.11 -1.92 -2.80
N LEU A 179 23.73 -2.06 -3.99
CA LEU A 179 23.07 -2.52 -5.21
C LEU A 179 22.68 -4.00 -5.12
N LEU A 180 23.52 -4.85 -4.53
CA LEU A 180 23.17 -6.26 -4.32
C LEU A 180 21.97 -6.44 -3.37
N CYS A 181 21.89 -5.66 -2.29
CA CYS A 181 20.73 -5.67 -1.38
C CYS A 181 19.45 -5.20 -2.09
N GLN A 182 19.56 -4.18 -2.94
CA GLN A 182 18.47 -3.74 -3.79
C GLN A 182 18.08 -4.86 -4.78
N ILE A 183 19.01 -5.46 -5.52
CA ILE A 183 18.69 -6.52 -6.48
C ILE A 183 18.09 -7.78 -5.80
N HIS A 184 18.63 -8.22 -4.65
CA HIS A 184 18.15 -9.42 -3.96
C HIS A 184 16.76 -9.27 -3.35
N SER A 185 16.41 -8.08 -2.84
CA SER A 185 15.03 -7.81 -2.40
C SER A 185 14.01 -7.85 -3.55
N HIS A 186 14.48 -7.79 -4.80
CA HIS A 186 13.66 -7.73 -6.01
C HIS A 186 13.66 -9.05 -6.83
N ALA A 187 14.54 -10.01 -6.51
CA ALA A 187 14.70 -11.28 -7.25
C ALA A 187 13.83 -12.45 -6.73
N HIS A 188 13.03 -12.23 -5.68
CA HIS A 188 12.13 -13.24 -5.11
C HIS A 188 10.68 -13.17 -5.63
N LEU A 189 10.47 -12.63 -6.84
CA LEU A 189 9.22 -12.75 -7.59
C LEU A 189 9.18 -14.05 -8.39
#